data_AF-A0A2E0QXW7-F1
#
_entry.id   AF-A0A2E0QXW7-F1
#
_cell.length_a   1.000
_cell.length_b   1.000
_cell.length_c   1.000
_cell.angle_alpha   90.00
_cell.angle_beta   90.00
_cell.angle_gamma   90.00
#
_symmetry.space_group_name_H-M   'P 1'
#
loop_
_entity.id
_entity.type
_entity.pdbx_description
1 polymer ?
#
loop_
_entity_poly.entity_id
_entity_poly.type
_entity_poly.pdbx_seq_one_letter_code
_entity_poly.pdbx_strand_id
1 'polypeptide(L)'
;MRSIFTTLAISLAVGLLAFGAVFLWQKNRIDEHHDHLSAFDWFCEEFDIDDAQRERIEALHIAYFPECEDHCIHYADTKQTLAEITADPDLDAHPEHVEAAEELARLKKEADKKFIDFIYSVAAEMDPKSSERYLHRMKGWLEKTTEIAAE
;
A
#
# COMPACT_ATOMS: atom_id res chain seq x y z
N MET A 1 -21.04 -27.23 -40.86
CA MET A 1 -21.05 -27.23 -39.38
C MET A 1 -19.67 -27.48 -38.77
N ARG A 2 -18.98 -28.59 -39.07
CA ARG A 2 -17.66 -28.93 -38.47
C ARG A 2 -16.59 -27.83 -38.62
N SER A 3 -16.55 -27.15 -39.77
CA SER A 3 -15.61 -26.06 -40.05
C SER A 3 -15.87 -24.77 -39.25
N ILE A 4 -17.12 -24.51 -38.85
CA ILE A 4 -17.50 -23.29 -38.12
C ILE A 4 -17.12 -23.44 -36.64
N PHE A 5 -17.36 -24.63 -36.07
CA PHE A 5 -16.94 -24.95 -34.70
C PHE A 5 -15.42 -24.94 -34.55
N THR A 6 -14.66 -25.44 -35.54
CA THR A 6 -13.20 -25.36 -35.50
C THR A 6 -12.70 -23.92 -35.57
N THR A 7 -13.29 -23.06 -36.40
CA THR A 7 -12.90 -21.65 -36.45
C THR A 7 -13.20 -20.92 -35.15
N LEU A 8 -14.36 -21.15 -34.53
CA LEU A 8 -14.72 -20.52 -33.25
C LEU A 8 -13.82 -20.98 -32.10
N ALA A 9 -13.49 -22.27 -32.05
CA ALA A 9 -12.60 -22.83 -31.04
C ALA A 9 -11.18 -22.24 -31.14
N ILE A 10 -10.67 -22.07 -32.36
CA ILE A 10 -9.36 -21.45 -32.60
C ILE A 10 -9.38 -19.98 -32.19
N SER A 11 -10.39 -19.22 -32.58
CA SER A 11 -10.49 -17.80 -32.20
C SER A 11 -10.56 -17.61 -30.68
N LEU A 12 -11.30 -18.45 -29.97
CA LEU A 12 -11.40 -18.41 -28.51
C LEU A 12 -10.06 -18.75 -27.84
N ALA A 13 -9.37 -19.79 -28.33
CA ALA A 13 -8.08 -20.18 -27.80
C ALA A 13 -7.02 -19.08 -27.98
N VAL A 14 -7.00 -18.43 -29.15
CA VAL A 14 -6.10 -17.29 -29.42
C VAL A 14 -6.44 -16.10 -28.52
N GLY A 15 -7.73 -15.81 -28.32
CA GLY A 15 -8.17 -14.75 -27.40
C GLY A 15 -7.75 -15.01 -25.96
N LEU A 16 -7.91 -16.24 -25.46
CA LEU A 16 -7.50 -16.62 -24.11
C LEU A 16 -5.98 -16.59 -23.92
N LEU A 17 -5.21 -17.01 -24.94
CA LEU A 17 -3.75 -16.94 -24.90
C LEU A 17 -3.25 -15.50 -24.93
N ALA A 18 -3.83 -14.65 -25.77
CA ALA A 18 -3.49 -13.23 -25.82
C ALA A 18 -3.85 -12.52 -24.51
N PHE A 19 -5.04 -12.79 -23.96
CA PHE A 19 -5.46 -12.26 -22.67
C PHE A 19 -4.56 -12.75 -21.53
N GLY A 20 -4.27 -14.06 -21.48
CA GLY A 20 -3.39 -14.64 -20.47
C GLY A 20 -1.96 -14.08 -20.54
N ALA A 21 -1.43 -13.90 -21.75
CA ALA A 21 -0.11 -13.29 -21.94
C ALA A 21 -0.08 -11.82 -21.50
N VAL A 22 -1.09 -11.02 -21.86
CA VAL A 22 -1.19 -9.63 -21.40
C VAL A 22 -1.42 -9.55 -19.89
N PHE A 23 -2.28 -10.40 -19.33
CA PHE A 23 -2.56 -10.43 -17.90
C PHE A 23 -1.33 -10.82 -17.08
N LEU A 24 -0.59 -11.85 -17.50
CA LEU A 24 0.64 -12.26 -16.83
C LEU A 24 1.78 -11.25 -17.04
N TRP A 25 1.87 -10.64 -18.23
CA TRP A 25 2.84 -9.59 -18.50
C TRP A 25 2.55 -8.32 -17.70
N GLN A 26 1.28 -7.94 -17.57
CA GLN A 26 0.86 -6.79 -16.78
C GLN A 26 1.00 -7.07 -15.27
N LYS A 27 0.66 -8.29 -14.80
CA LYS A 27 0.90 -8.73 -13.43
C LYS A 27 2.39 -8.71 -13.07
N ASN A 28 3.27 -9.20 -13.95
CA ASN A 28 4.72 -9.15 -13.72
C ASN A 28 5.32 -7.74 -13.92
N ARG A 29 4.73 -6.87 -14.75
CA ARG A 29 5.15 -5.47 -14.90
C ARG A 29 4.76 -4.58 -13.73
N ILE A 30 3.66 -4.89 -13.04
CA ILE A 30 3.26 -4.19 -11.80
C ILE A 30 4.31 -4.44 -10.69
N ASP A 31 5.01 -5.59 -10.72
CA ASP A 31 6.05 -5.94 -9.75
C ASP A 31 7.44 -5.36 -10.09
N GLU A 32 7.75 -5.04 -11.36
CA GLU A 32 9.17 -4.84 -11.75
C GLU A 32 9.70 -3.40 -11.61
N HIS A 33 8.86 -2.35 -11.56
CA HIS A 33 9.36 -0.98 -11.51
C HIS A 33 8.29 0.02 -11.05
N HIS A 34 8.17 0.21 -9.75
CA HIS A 34 7.60 1.36 -9.04
C HIS A 34 6.89 2.43 -9.92
N ASP A 35 5.57 2.31 -10.05
CA ASP A 35 4.66 3.38 -10.52
C ASP A 35 4.87 4.72 -9.76
N HIS A 36 5.53 4.63 -8.61
CA HIS A 36 5.92 5.74 -7.76
C HIS A 36 6.98 6.64 -8.37
N LEU A 37 7.76 6.23 -9.39
CA LEU A 37 8.78 7.11 -9.97
C LEU A 37 8.16 8.38 -10.56
N SER A 38 6.98 8.28 -11.19
CA SER A 38 6.27 9.47 -11.66
C SER A 38 5.80 10.39 -10.53
N ALA A 39 5.35 9.80 -9.41
CA ALA A 39 4.95 10.53 -8.21
C ALA A 39 6.17 11.06 -7.42
N PHE A 40 7.30 10.36 -7.50
CA PHE A 40 8.54 10.67 -6.82
C PHE A 40 9.31 11.76 -7.56
N ASP A 41 9.31 11.72 -8.89
CA ASP A 41 9.83 12.80 -9.73
C ASP A 41 8.98 14.07 -9.51
N TRP A 42 7.65 13.96 -9.47
CA TRP A 42 6.79 15.08 -9.06
C TRP A 42 7.12 15.59 -7.64
N PHE A 43 7.34 14.69 -6.68
CA PHE A 43 7.74 15.06 -5.31
C PHE A 43 9.08 15.80 -5.31
N CYS A 44 10.06 15.32 -6.07
CA CYS A 44 11.36 15.95 -6.16
C CYS A 44 11.24 17.36 -6.76
N GLU A 45 10.44 17.51 -7.83
CA GLU A 45 10.17 18.81 -8.44
C GLU A 45 9.39 19.76 -7.51
N GLU A 46 8.34 19.29 -6.83
CA GLU A 46 7.47 20.09 -5.96
C GLU A 46 8.23 20.65 -4.74
N PHE A 47 9.23 19.93 -4.25
CA PHE A 47 9.98 20.28 -3.04
C PHE A 47 11.42 20.70 -3.28
N ASP A 48 11.80 20.95 -4.55
CA ASP A 48 13.14 21.40 -4.95
C ASP A 48 14.25 20.45 -4.44
N ILE A 49 14.02 19.13 -4.53
CA ILE A 49 14.94 18.10 -4.05
C ILE A 49 16.13 17.95 -5.01
N ASP A 50 17.35 18.09 -4.49
CA ASP A 50 18.57 17.87 -5.28
C ASP A 50 18.90 16.39 -5.47
N ASP A 51 19.82 16.07 -6.38
CA ASP A 51 20.18 14.68 -6.70
C ASP A 51 20.70 13.89 -5.49
N ALA A 52 21.41 14.54 -4.57
CA ALA A 52 21.96 13.88 -3.39
C ALA A 52 20.86 13.61 -2.34
N GLN A 53 19.94 14.54 -2.15
CA GLN A 53 18.75 14.37 -1.32
C GLN A 53 17.84 13.28 -1.92
N ARG A 54 17.66 13.29 -3.25
CA ARG A 54 16.87 12.29 -3.99
C ARG A 54 17.33 10.88 -3.69
N GLU A 55 18.65 10.61 -3.80
CA GLU A 55 19.21 9.29 -3.52
C GLU A 55 18.95 8.83 -2.07
N ARG A 56 19.11 9.73 -1.09
CA ARG A 56 18.85 9.42 0.33
C ARG A 56 17.37 9.17 0.60
N ILE A 57 16.49 10.00 0.05
CA ILE A 57 15.04 9.86 0.21
C ILE A 57 14.52 8.61 -0.51
N GLU A 58 15.05 8.29 -1.69
CA GLU A 58 14.71 7.06 -2.43
C GLU A 58 15.10 5.82 -1.63
N ALA A 59 16.28 5.82 -1.01
CA ALA A 59 16.70 4.74 -0.12
C ALA A 59 15.74 4.56 1.07
N LEU A 60 15.24 5.65 1.66
CA LEU A 60 14.21 5.58 2.71
C LEU A 60 12.92 4.92 2.22
N HIS A 61 12.46 5.27 1.01
CA HIS A 61 11.26 4.66 0.42
C HIS A 61 11.47 3.16 0.21
N ILE A 62 12.58 2.77 -0.41
CA ILE A 62 12.93 1.36 -0.67
C ILE A 62 12.99 0.55 0.63
N ALA A 63 13.53 1.13 1.70
CA ALA A 63 13.60 0.47 3.00
C ALA A 63 12.22 0.34 3.68
N TYR A 64 11.36 1.36 3.55
CA TYR A 64 10.04 1.38 4.18
C TYR A 64 9.01 0.45 3.50
N PHE A 65 9.05 0.33 2.17
CA PHE A 65 8.02 -0.39 1.41
C PHE A 65 7.81 -1.85 1.85
N PRO A 66 8.87 -2.68 2.01
CA PRO A 66 8.70 -4.07 2.45
C PRO A 66 8.02 -4.18 3.82
N GLU A 67 8.39 -3.31 4.77
CA GLU A 67 7.79 -3.31 6.11
C GLU A 67 6.32 -2.86 6.08
N CYS A 68 6.00 -1.89 5.22
CA CYS A 68 4.63 -1.42 5.02
C CYS A 68 3.73 -2.51 4.40
N GLU A 69 4.25 -3.23 3.41
CA GLU A 69 3.54 -4.31 2.72
C GLU A 69 3.24 -5.47 3.65
N ASP A 70 4.24 -5.97 4.38
CA ASP A 70 4.08 -7.06 5.36
C ASP A 70 3.02 -6.71 6.41
N HIS A 71 3.08 -5.47 6.92
CA HIS A 71 2.09 -4.95 7.85
C HIS A 71 0.68 -4.88 7.25
N CYS A 72 0.55 -4.48 5.98
CA CYS A 72 -0.73 -4.42 5.28
C CYS A 72 -1.34 -5.82 5.05
N ILE A 73 -0.51 -6.83 4.77
CA ILE A 73 -0.96 -8.22 4.65
C ILE A 73 -1.55 -8.69 5.98
N HIS A 74 -0.83 -8.53 7.09
CA HIS A 74 -1.32 -8.90 8.42
C HIS A 74 -2.59 -8.14 8.82
N TYR A 75 -2.66 -6.83 8.53
CA TYR A 75 -3.86 -6.05 8.78
C TYR A 75 -5.08 -6.56 7.98
N ALA A 76 -4.87 -6.93 6.71
CA ALA A 76 -5.93 -7.46 5.86
C ALA A 76 -6.44 -8.82 6.36
N ASP A 77 -5.54 -9.72 6.74
CA ASP A 77 -5.87 -11.05 7.26
C ASP A 77 -6.66 -10.96 8.58
N THR A 78 -6.21 -10.13 9.52
CA THR A 78 -6.92 -9.91 10.79
C THR A 78 -8.29 -9.27 10.56
N LYS A 79 -8.38 -8.31 9.63
CA LYS A 79 -9.66 -7.69 9.27
C LYS A 79 -10.64 -8.69 8.64
N GLN A 80 -10.14 -9.57 7.78
CA GLN A 80 -10.96 -10.64 7.20
C GLN A 80 -11.45 -11.60 8.27
N THR A 81 -10.55 -12.04 9.16
CA THR A 81 -10.89 -12.92 10.30
C THR A 81 -11.99 -12.31 11.16
N LEU A 82 -11.85 -11.05 11.55
CA LEU A 82 -12.87 -10.35 12.33
C LEU A 82 -14.22 -10.25 11.59
N ALA A 83 -14.19 -10.02 10.27
CA ALA A 83 -15.41 -9.96 9.45
C ALA A 83 -16.12 -11.33 9.37
N GLU A 84 -15.37 -12.42 9.28
CA GLU A 84 -15.90 -13.79 9.28
C GLU A 84 -16.55 -14.13 10.62
N ILE A 85 -15.89 -13.81 11.74
CA ILE A 85 -16.43 -14.01 13.10
C ILE A 85 -17.71 -13.18 13.30
N THR A 86 -17.71 -11.91 12.87
CA THR A 86 -18.87 -11.01 13.00
C THR A 86 -20.06 -11.47 12.16
N ALA A 87 -19.82 -12.18 11.05
CA ALA A 87 -20.89 -12.70 10.20
C ALA A 87 -21.58 -13.95 10.79
N ASP A 88 -20.96 -14.59 11.79
CA ASP A 88 -21.51 -15.74 12.50
C ASP A 88 -22.14 -15.30 13.83
N PRO A 89 -23.49 -15.35 13.96
CA PRO A 89 -24.19 -14.96 15.19
C PRO A 89 -23.81 -15.77 16.42
N ASP A 90 -23.27 -16.98 16.25
CA ASP A 90 -22.86 -17.85 17.35
C ASP A 90 -21.44 -17.50 17.86
N LEU A 91 -20.68 -16.69 17.11
CA LEU A 91 -19.30 -16.30 17.43
C LEU A 91 -19.13 -14.82 17.84
N ASP A 92 -20.17 -13.99 17.73
CA ASP A 92 -20.13 -12.55 18.05
C ASP A 92 -19.74 -12.25 19.52
N ALA A 93 -20.06 -13.16 20.44
CA ALA A 93 -19.68 -13.06 21.87
C ALA A 93 -18.44 -13.90 22.24
N HIS A 94 -17.76 -14.50 21.25
CA HIS A 94 -16.63 -15.38 21.49
C HIS A 94 -15.36 -14.57 21.84
N PRO A 95 -14.50 -15.07 22.74
CA PRO A 95 -13.23 -14.40 23.08
C PRO A 95 -12.35 -14.07 21.87
N GLU A 96 -12.41 -14.89 20.81
CA GLU A 96 -11.69 -14.67 19.55
C GLU A 96 -12.15 -13.42 18.80
N HIS A 97 -13.41 -12.97 18.98
CA HIS A 97 -13.90 -11.72 18.41
C HIS A 97 -13.19 -10.53 19.05
N VAL A 98 -13.13 -10.52 20.38
CA VAL A 98 -12.45 -9.46 21.15
C VAL A 98 -10.96 -9.44 20.82
N GLU A 99 -10.31 -10.60 20.76
CA GLU A 99 -8.90 -10.72 20.40
C GLU A 99 -8.60 -10.19 18.99
N ALA A 100 -9.41 -10.59 17.99
CA ALA A 100 -9.24 -10.11 16.62
C ALA A 100 -9.50 -8.59 16.48
N ALA A 101 -10.45 -8.05 17.25
CA ALA A 101 -10.75 -6.62 17.27
C ALA A 101 -9.61 -5.82 17.92
N GLU A 102 -9.08 -6.28 19.06
CA GLU A 102 -7.94 -5.66 19.74
C GLU A 102 -6.68 -5.71 18.87
N GLU A 103 -6.42 -6.84 18.21
CA GLU A 103 -5.29 -7.00 17.31
C GLU A 103 -5.39 -6.07 16.10
N LEU A 104 -6.57 -5.93 15.51
CA LEU A 104 -6.78 -5.00 14.39
C LEU A 104 -6.52 -3.55 14.81
N ALA A 105 -6.97 -3.16 16.00
CA ALA A 105 -6.71 -1.82 16.55
C ALA A 105 -5.21 -1.61 16.81
N ARG A 106 -4.51 -2.62 17.36
CA ARG A 106 -3.06 -2.59 17.58
C ARG A 106 -2.30 -2.44 16.27
N LEU A 107 -2.60 -3.26 15.26
CA LEU A 107 -1.99 -3.19 13.94
C LEU A 107 -2.24 -1.82 13.29
N LYS A 108 -3.46 -1.27 13.42
CA LYS A 108 -3.73 0.08 12.93
C LYS A 108 -2.80 1.13 13.56
N LYS A 109 -2.69 1.13 14.89
CA LYS A 109 -1.86 2.09 15.63
C LYS A 109 -0.37 1.96 15.27
N GLU A 110 0.09 0.74 15.06
CA GLU A 110 1.46 0.47 14.64
C GLU A 110 1.76 0.97 13.22
N ALA A 111 0.85 0.75 12.26
CA ALA A 111 0.98 1.28 10.89
C ALA A 111 1.05 2.81 10.90
N ASP A 112 0.11 3.41 11.62
CA ASP A 112 -0.02 4.86 11.80
C ASP A 112 1.28 5.46 12.38
N LYS A 113 1.87 4.81 13.39
CA LYS A 113 3.17 5.21 13.96
C LYS A 113 4.31 5.09 12.95
N LYS A 114 4.46 3.93 12.29
CA LYS A 114 5.54 3.69 11.31
C LYS A 114 5.49 4.71 10.17
N PHE A 115 4.30 5.03 9.69
CA PHE A 115 4.12 6.00 8.62
C PHE A 115 4.49 7.43 9.07
N ILE A 116 4.14 7.83 10.29
CA ILE A 116 4.57 9.11 10.86
C ILE A 116 6.10 9.18 10.96
N ASP A 117 6.73 8.14 11.51
CA ASP A 117 8.18 8.07 11.67
C ASP A 117 8.88 8.15 10.29
N PHE A 118 8.30 7.52 9.25
CA PHE A 118 8.74 7.64 7.86
C PHE A 118 8.62 9.07 7.30
N ILE A 119 7.47 9.74 7.48
CA ILE A 119 7.27 11.14 7.05
C ILE A 119 8.34 12.05 7.65
N TYR A 120 8.60 11.93 8.95
CA TYR A 120 9.64 12.75 9.59
C TYR A 120 11.05 12.41 9.11
N SER A 121 11.32 11.15 8.78
CA SER A 121 12.61 10.73 8.21
C SER A 121 12.84 11.35 6.83
N VAL A 122 11.81 11.37 5.97
CA VAL A 122 11.88 12.06 4.68
C VAL A 122 12.10 13.57 4.88
N ALA A 123 11.34 14.19 5.78
CA ALA A 123 11.44 15.61 6.07
C ALA A 123 12.83 16.03 6.61
N ALA A 124 13.53 15.13 7.30
CA ALA A 124 14.86 15.37 7.85
C ALA A 124 15.97 15.41 6.77
N GLU A 125 15.75 14.79 5.62
CA GLU A 125 16.69 14.79 4.49
C GLU A 125 16.57 16.03 3.60
N MET A 126 15.52 16.83 3.81
CA MET A 126 15.20 18.03 3.02
C MET A 126 15.76 19.30 3.68
N ASP A 127 15.96 20.35 2.87
CA ASP A 127 16.26 21.67 3.41
C ASP A 127 15.11 22.23 4.27
N PRO A 128 15.39 23.11 5.25
CA PRO A 128 14.39 23.54 6.24
C PRO A 128 13.09 24.09 5.64
N LYS A 129 13.19 24.86 4.56
CA LYS A 129 12.02 25.45 3.89
C LYS A 129 11.16 24.39 3.18
N SER A 130 11.79 23.40 2.55
CA SER A 130 11.09 22.32 1.85
C SER A 130 10.50 21.31 2.84
N SER A 131 11.23 21.03 3.92
CA SER A 131 10.78 20.21 5.06
C SER A 131 9.50 20.78 5.69
N GLU A 132 9.46 22.09 5.98
CA GLU A 132 8.27 22.73 6.54
C GLU A 132 7.06 22.65 5.61
N ARG A 133 7.25 22.93 4.31
CA ARG A 133 6.18 22.80 3.30
C ARG A 133 5.66 21.36 3.20
N TYR A 134 6.57 20.39 3.21
CA TYR A 134 6.23 18.98 3.12
C TYR A 134 5.41 18.52 4.34
N LEU A 135 5.89 18.82 5.55
CA LEU A 135 5.16 18.51 6.79
C LEU A 135 3.80 19.21 6.85
N HIS A 136 3.73 20.47 6.39
CA HIS A 136 2.46 21.18 6.27
C HIS A 136 1.49 20.48 5.32
N ARG A 137 1.97 19.95 4.19
CA ARG A 137 1.14 19.19 3.25
C ARG A 137 0.67 17.85 3.83
N MET A 138 1.50 17.22 4.66
CA MET A 138 1.17 15.99 5.37
C MET A 138 0.30 16.20 6.63
N LYS A 139 0.09 17.44 7.04
CA LYS A 139 -0.60 17.81 8.28
C LYS A 139 -1.95 17.11 8.47
N GLY A 140 -2.78 17.01 7.42
CA GLY A 140 -4.07 16.33 7.52
C GLY A 140 -3.98 14.84 7.89
N TRP A 141 -2.90 14.17 7.47
CA TRP A 141 -2.61 12.79 7.88
C TRP A 141 -2.04 12.74 9.30
N LEU A 142 -1.14 13.66 9.64
CA LEU A 142 -0.54 13.73 10.98
C LEU A 142 -1.60 14.00 12.05
N GLU A 143 -2.49 14.96 11.83
CA GLU A 143 -3.55 15.35 12.78
C GLU A 143 -4.54 14.21 13.02
N LYS A 144 -5.05 13.59 11.94
CA LYS A 144 -5.97 12.44 12.01
C LYS A 144 -5.40 11.28 12.83
N THR A 145 -4.08 11.14 12.84
CA THR A 145 -3.40 10.03 13.50
C THR A 145 -3.09 10.32 14.97
N THR A 146 -2.81 11.57 15.33
CA THR A 146 -2.70 12.00 16.74
C THR A 146 -3.99 11.84 17.51
N GLU A 147 -5.15 12.03 16.87
CA GLU A 147 -6.45 11.77 17.49
C GLU A 147 -6.63 10.27 17.82
N ILE A 148 -6.24 9.39 16.90
CA ILE A 148 -6.29 7.92 17.08
C ILE A 148 -5.28 7.43 18.13
N ALA A 149 -4.14 8.11 18.30
CA ALA A 149 -3.14 7.75 19.29
C ALA A 149 -3.50 8.16 20.73
N ALA A 150 -4.38 9.15 20.88
CA ALA A 150 -4.84 9.72 22.16
C ALA A 150 -6.05 8.98 22.77
N GLU A 151 -6.69 8.09 22.01
CA GLU A 151 -7.68 7.11 22.44
C GLU A 151 -7.01 5.78 22.82
#